data_AF-C7IWK6-F1
#
_entry.id   AF-C7IWK6-F1
#
_cell.length_a   1.000
_cell.length_b   1.000
_cell.length_c   1.000
_cell.angle_alpha   90.00
_cell.angle_beta   90.00
_cell.angle_gamma   90.00
#
_symmetry.space_group_name_H-M   'P 1'
#
loop_
_entity.id
_entity.type
_entity.pdbx_description
1 polymer ?
#
loop_
_entity_poly.entity_id
_entity_poly.type
_entity_poly.pdbx_seq_one_letter_code
_entity_poly.pdbx_strand_id
1 'polypeptide(L)'
;LDVLRANHVPSILVHKLFTQIFSLIDVQLFNRLLLRRECCSFSNGEYVKVGLAELKHWSDNATREFAGSAWDALKHIRQAVDFLVISLKPMRTLKEIRTDVCPALSIQQLERIVSMYWDDINGSNAISAEVR
;
A
#
# COMPACT_ATOMS: atom_id res chain seq x y z
N LEU A 1 10.11 -20.56 2.15
CA LEU A 1 10.63 -20.61 3.53
C LEU A 1 11.23 -21.99 3.82
N ASP A 2 10.55 -23.07 3.43
CA ASP A 2 11.02 -24.44 3.67
C ASP A 2 12.40 -24.72 3.09
N VAL A 3 12.69 -24.23 1.88
CA VAL A 3 14.03 -24.32 1.29
C VAL A 3 15.09 -23.63 2.15
N LEU A 4 14.81 -22.44 2.68
CA LEU A 4 15.76 -21.71 3.54
C LEU A 4 15.99 -22.44 4.87
N ARG A 5 14.93 -23.01 5.44
CA ARG A 5 15.00 -23.84 6.66
C ARG A 5 15.80 -25.12 6.42
N ALA A 6 15.54 -25.83 5.32
CA ALA A 6 16.24 -27.05 4.95
C ALA A 6 17.74 -26.82 4.69
N ASN A 7 18.13 -25.61 4.31
CA ASN A 7 19.53 -25.21 4.11
C ASN A 7 20.15 -24.54 5.34
N HIS A 8 19.51 -24.61 6.51
CA HIS A 8 20.00 -24.03 7.76
C HIS A 8 20.38 -22.54 7.65
N VAL A 9 19.68 -21.79 6.80
CA VAL A 9 19.95 -20.37 6.61
C VAL A 9 19.67 -19.63 7.93
N PRO A 10 20.63 -18.84 8.45
CA PRO A 10 20.45 -18.08 9.68
C PRO A 10 19.18 -17.22 9.64
N SER A 11 18.44 -17.21 10.76
CA SER A 11 17.18 -16.48 10.92
C SER A 11 17.28 -15.01 10.51
N ILE A 12 18.40 -14.34 10.86
CA ILE A 12 18.68 -12.96 10.48
C ILE A 12 18.76 -12.73 8.96
N LEU A 13 19.27 -13.71 8.20
CA LEU A 13 19.34 -13.61 6.74
C LEU A 13 17.97 -13.85 6.11
N VAL A 14 17.21 -14.82 6.64
CA VAL A 14 15.81 -15.06 6.23
C VAL A 14 14.97 -13.81 6.46
N HIS A 15 15.15 -13.16 7.62
CA HIS A 15 14.48 -11.91 7.95
C HIS A 15 14.79 -10.80 6.95
N LYS A 16 16.08 -10.50 6.74
CA LYS A 16 16.52 -9.45 5.80
C LYS A 16 16.04 -9.72 4.38
N LEU A 17 16.03 -10.98 3.95
CA LEU A 17 15.51 -11.37 2.65
C LEU A 17 14.02 -11.03 2.50
N PHE A 18 13.18 -11.40 3.46
CA PHE A 18 11.75 -11.09 3.38
C PHE A 18 11.44 -9.61 3.50
N THR A 19 12.18 -8.87 4.35
CA THR A 19 12.07 -7.40 4.39
C THR A 19 12.40 -6.79 3.03
N GLN A 20 13.47 -7.25 2.37
CA GLN A 20 13.82 -6.78 1.01
C GLN A 20 12.76 -7.13 -0.03
N ILE A 21 12.21 -8.35 0.01
CA ILE A 21 11.11 -8.77 -0.88
C ILE A 21 9.90 -7.85 -0.67
N PHE A 22 9.52 -7.55 0.57
CA PHE A 22 8.38 -6.71 0.88
C PHE A 22 8.64 -5.26 0.46
N SER A 23 9.85 -4.73 0.66
CA SER A 23 10.26 -3.43 0.12
C SER A 23 10.19 -3.37 -1.40
N LEU A 24 10.57 -4.46 -2.09
CA LEU A 24 10.46 -4.53 -3.55
C LEU A 24 9.00 -4.49 -4.00
N ILE A 25 8.12 -5.23 -3.33
CA ILE A 25 6.68 -5.23 -3.60
C ILE A 25 6.10 -3.82 -3.37
N ASP A 26 6.44 -3.19 -2.24
CA ASP A 26 6.02 -1.82 -1.89
C ASP A 26 6.36 -0.85 -3.01
N VAL A 27 7.64 -0.77 -3.38
CA VAL A 27 8.13 0.15 -4.41
C VAL A 27 7.52 -0.15 -5.78
N GLN A 28 7.42 -1.42 -6.18
CA GLN A 28 6.88 -1.75 -7.50
C GLN A 28 5.39 -1.42 -7.62
N LEU A 29 4.58 -1.78 -6.63
CA LEU A 29 3.14 -1.50 -6.66
C LEU A 29 2.87 -0.01 -6.50
N PHE A 30 3.58 0.65 -5.58
CA PHE A 30 3.43 2.09 -5.36
C PHE A 30 3.86 2.91 -6.58
N ASN A 31 4.96 2.55 -7.26
CA ASN A 31 5.36 3.22 -8.49
C ASN A 31 4.33 3.05 -9.61
N ARG A 32 3.66 1.88 -9.70
CA ARG A 32 2.56 1.71 -10.67
C ARG A 32 1.41 2.67 -10.37
N LEU A 33 1.03 2.84 -9.10
CA LEU A 33 0.03 3.84 -8.70
C LEU A 33 0.46 5.28 -9.03
N LEU A 34 1.74 5.63 -8.90
CA LEU A 34 2.22 6.98 -9.23
C LEU A 34 2.29 7.26 -10.73
N LEU A 35 2.40 6.23 -11.57
CA LEU A 35 2.67 6.36 -13.00
C LEU A 35 1.46 6.07 -13.88
N ARG A 36 0.47 5.31 -13.41
CA ARG A 36 -0.60 4.73 -14.24
C ARG A 36 -1.98 5.02 -13.67
N ARG A 37 -2.81 5.72 -14.45
CA ARG A 37 -4.14 6.17 -14.02
C ARG A 37 -5.09 5.00 -13.75
N GLU A 38 -5.02 3.96 -14.56
CA GLU A 38 -5.83 2.74 -14.45
C GLU A 38 -5.60 1.97 -13.14
N CYS A 39 -4.51 2.24 -12.42
CA CYS A 39 -4.27 1.65 -11.11
C CYS A 39 -4.93 2.46 -9.97
N CYS A 40 -5.39 3.69 -10.22
CA CYS A 40 -5.94 4.58 -9.20
C CYS A 40 -7.48 4.55 -9.20
N SER A 41 -8.08 3.39 -8.94
CA SER A 41 -9.53 3.28 -8.77
C SER A 41 -9.91 2.67 -7.42
N PHE A 42 -11.18 2.83 -7.03
CA PHE A 42 -11.71 2.17 -5.83
C PHE A 42 -11.63 0.65 -5.98
N SER A 43 -12.09 0.11 -7.10
CA SER A 43 -12.09 -1.34 -7.34
C SER A 43 -10.68 -1.93 -7.29
N ASN A 44 -9.69 -1.27 -7.89
CA ASN A 44 -8.30 -1.71 -7.84
C ASN A 44 -7.72 -1.57 -6.42
N GLY A 45 -8.10 -0.52 -5.68
CA GLY A 45 -7.77 -0.36 -4.27
C GLY A 45 -8.23 -1.56 -3.43
N GLU A 46 -9.50 -1.96 -3.55
CA GLU A 46 -10.04 -3.12 -2.84
C GLU A 46 -9.36 -4.43 -3.27
N TYR A 47 -9.09 -4.61 -4.56
CA TYR A 47 -8.34 -5.79 -5.06
C TYR A 47 -6.95 -5.90 -4.42
N VAL A 48 -6.18 -4.81 -4.42
CA VAL A 48 -4.84 -4.80 -3.82
C VAL A 48 -4.91 -4.97 -2.30
N LYS A 49 -5.92 -4.41 -1.64
CA LYS A 49 -6.15 -4.56 -0.19
C LYS A 49 -6.34 -6.03 0.20
N VAL A 50 -7.12 -6.79 -0.56
CA VAL A 50 -7.29 -8.25 -0.34
C VAL A 50 -5.94 -8.95 -0.46
N GLY A 51 -5.17 -8.67 -1.52
CA GLY A 51 -3.83 -9.27 -1.70
C GLY A 51 -2.86 -8.92 -0.55
N LEU A 52 -2.87 -7.67 -0.08
CA LEU A 52 -2.06 -7.25 1.07
C LEU A 52 -2.48 -7.97 2.36
N ALA A 53 -3.77 -8.24 2.55
CA ALA A 53 -4.27 -9.00 3.69
C ALA A 53 -3.79 -10.47 3.65
N GLU A 54 -3.75 -11.10 2.47
CA GLU A 54 -3.16 -12.43 2.29
C GLU A 54 -1.66 -12.43 2.60
N LEU A 55 -0.90 -11.45 2.11
CA LEU A 55 0.51 -11.30 2.45
C LEU A 55 0.73 -11.11 3.95
N LYS A 56 -0.12 -10.32 4.60
CA LYS A 56 -0.07 -10.13 6.06
C LYS A 56 -0.28 -11.46 6.78
N HIS A 57 -1.34 -12.18 6.43
CA HIS A 57 -1.68 -13.46 7.04
C HIS A 57 -0.54 -14.47 6.86
N TRP A 58 0.03 -14.55 5.65
CA TRP A 58 1.21 -15.37 5.39
C TRP A 58 2.40 -14.97 6.26
N SER A 59 2.68 -13.67 6.37
CA SER A 59 3.81 -13.15 7.16
C SER A 59 3.67 -13.45 8.64
N ASP A 60 2.47 -13.24 9.20
CA ASP A 60 2.15 -13.52 10.61
C ASP A 60 2.32 -15.02 10.94
N ASN A 61 2.00 -15.91 9.99
CA ASN A 61 2.13 -17.36 10.13
C ASN A 61 3.56 -17.89 9.88
N ALA A 62 4.32 -17.26 8.98
CA ALA A 62 5.62 -17.76 8.54
C ALA A 62 6.63 -17.80 9.69
N THR A 63 6.75 -16.71 10.45
CA THR A 63 7.57 -16.65 11.68
C THR A 63 7.29 -15.33 12.43
N ARG A 64 6.78 -15.41 13.67
CA ARG A 64 6.47 -14.22 14.50
C ARG A 64 7.67 -13.27 14.69
N GLU A 65 8.89 -13.81 14.66
CA GLU A 65 10.13 -13.04 14.83
C GLU A 65 10.37 -12.00 13.71
N PHE A 66 9.76 -12.16 12.53
CA PHE A 66 10.02 -11.32 11.35
C PHE A 66 8.79 -10.56 10.86
N ALA A 67 7.60 -10.95 11.30
CA ALA A 67 6.34 -10.46 10.77
C ALA A 67 6.16 -8.94 10.91
N GLY A 68 6.62 -8.34 12.02
CA GLY A 68 6.47 -6.90 12.26
C GLY A 68 7.23 -6.03 11.26
N SER A 69 8.55 -6.19 11.18
CA SER A 69 9.41 -5.32 10.37
C SER A 69 9.34 -5.61 8.87
N ALA A 70 9.01 -6.82 8.45
CA ALA A 70 8.70 -7.08 7.04
C ALA A 70 7.40 -6.39 6.63
N TRP A 71 6.35 -6.44 7.45
CA TRP A 71 5.08 -5.76 7.17
C TRP A 71 5.21 -4.23 7.09
N ASP A 72 6.07 -3.64 7.92
CA ASP A 72 6.37 -2.20 7.87
C ASP A 72 7.01 -1.76 6.56
N ALA A 73 7.68 -2.67 5.84
CA ALA A 73 8.27 -2.39 4.53
C ALA A 73 7.21 -2.12 3.45
N LEU A 74 5.95 -2.53 3.65
CA LEU A 74 4.82 -2.30 2.72
C LEU A 74 4.06 -0.99 2.98
N LYS A 75 4.60 -0.08 3.80
CA LYS A 75 3.86 1.09 4.29
C LYS A 75 3.32 2.03 3.20
N HIS A 76 4.02 2.23 2.08
CA HIS A 76 3.59 3.18 1.07
C HIS A 76 2.40 2.62 0.28
N ILE A 77 2.49 1.36 -0.16
CA ILE A 77 1.38 0.73 -0.87
C ILE A 77 0.17 0.55 0.03
N ARG A 78 0.36 0.17 1.31
CA ARG A 78 -0.76 0.05 2.27
C ARG A 78 -1.51 1.36 2.44
N GLN A 79 -0.79 2.43 2.73
CA GLN A 79 -1.42 3.74 2.94
C GLN A 79 -2.03 4.32 1.67
N ALA A 80 -1.41 4.09 0.51
CA ALA A 80 -2.00 4.49 -0.78
C ALA A 80 -3.32 3.73 -1.03
N VAL A 81 -3.34 2.42 -0.74
CA VAL A 81 -4.55 1.60 -0.84
C VAL A 81 -5.62 2.06 0.15
N ASP A 82 -5.27 2.35 1.41
CA ASP A 82 -6.20 2.89 2.40
C ASP A 82 -6.85 4.20 1.90
N PHE A 83 -6.06 5.07 1.23
CA PHE A 83 -6.62 6.24 0.55
C PHE A 83 -7.53 5.87 -0.63
N LEU A 84 -7.19 4.88 -1.45
CA LEU A 84 -8.04 4.48 -2.59
C LEU A 84 -9.41 3.97 -2.13
N VAL A 85 -9.50 3.36 -0.95
CA VAL A 85 -10.73 2.70 -0.47
C VAL A 85 -11.54 3.51 0.56
N ILE A 86 -11.02 4.61 1.11
CA ILE A 86 -11.78 5.39 2.10
C ILE A 86 -12.94 6.17 1.46
N SER A 87 -14.14 6.13 2.04
CA SER A 87 -15.32 6.82 1.48
C SER A 87 -15.43 8.30 1.86
N LEU A 88 -14.66 8.77 2.84
CA LEU A 88 -14.75 10.12 3.42
C LEU A 88 -13.85 11.18 2.74
N LYS A 89 -13.27 10.87 1.58
CA LYS A 89 -12.35 11.77 0.85
C LYS A 89 -12.92 13.19 0.59
N PRO A 90 -14.21 13.36 0.23
CA PRO A 90 -14.74 14.69 -0.09
C PRO A 90 -14.77 15.66 1.09
N MET A 91 -14.61 15.15 2.33
CA MET A 91 -14.75 15.94 3.56
C MET A 91 -13.41 16.25 4.24
N ARG A 92 -12.27 15.93 3.61
CA ARG A 92 -10.93 16.14 4.19
C ARG A 92 -10.00 16.86 3.22
N THR A 93 -9.17 17.74 3.76
CA THR A 93 -8.08 18.36 3.02
C THR A 93 -6.96 17.35 2.72
N LEU A 94 -6.17 17.60 1.67
CA LEU A 94 -4.98 16.79 1.36
C LEU A 94 -4.01 16.65 2.54
N LYS A 95 -3.90 17.69 3.37
CA LYS A 95 -3.03 17.69 4.55
C LYS A 95 -3.56 16.77 5.65
N GLU A 96 -4.86 16.76 5.89
CA GLU A 96 -5.51 15.84 6.84
C GLU A 96 -5.43 14.39 6.35
N ILE A 97 -5.66 14.16 5.06
CA ILE A 97 -5.50 12.83 4.45
C ILE A 97 -4.06 12.35 4.63
N ARG A 98 -3.06 13.18 4.33
CA ARG A 98 -1.66 12.82 4.53
C ARG A 98 -1.35 12.52 6.00
N THR A 99 -1.83 13.34 6.92
CA THR A 99 -1.48 13.20 8.34
C THR A 99 -2.14 11.99 8.99
N ASP A 100 -3.41 11.74 8.67
CA ASP A 100 -4.22 10.72 9.35
C ASP A 100 -4.22 9.37 8.63
N VAL A 101 -4.08 9.38 7.30
CA VAL A 101 -4.23 8.17 6.46
C VAL A 101 -2.89 7.78 5.83
N CYS A 102 -2.15 8.74 5.28
CA CYS A 102 -0.95 8.46 4.48
C CYS A 102 0.35 9.14 4.97
N PRO A 103 0.76 9.01 6.24
CA PRO A 103 1.92 9.73 6.77
C PRO A 103 3.26 9.32 6.14
N ALA A 104 3.34 8.17 5.47
CA ALA A 104 4.53 7.73 4.73
C ALA A 104 4.62 8.38 3.33
N LEU A 105 3.54 8.94 2.80
CA LEU A 105 3.54 9.57 1.48
C LEU A 105 3.94 11.05 1.60
N SER A 106 4.83 11.49 0.70
CA SER A 106 5.05 12.92 0.48
C SER A 106 3.79 13.59 -0.08
N ILE A 107 3.69 14.91 0.07
CA ILE A 107 2.55 15.66 -0.47
C ILE A 107 2.44 15.50 -2.00
N GLN A 108 3.57 15.52 -2.70
CA GLN A 108 3.63 15.38 -4.16
C GLN A 108 3.15 14.01 -4.63
N GLN A 109 3.51 12.94 -3.90
CA GLN A 109 3.03 11.59 -4.21
C GLN A 109 1.52 11.46 -3.98
N LEU A 110 1.02 12.05 -2.89
CA LEU A 110 -0.41 12.05 -2.60
C LEU A 110 -1.20 12.84 -3.66
N GLU A 111 -0.76 14.06 -4.00
CA GLU A 111 -1.33 14.88 -5.07
C GLU A 111 -1.35 14.13 -6.40
N ARG A 112 -0.27 13.42 -6.72
CA ARG A 112 -0.19 12.61 -7.93
C ARG A 112 -1.26 11.52 -7.95
N ILE A 113 -1.41 10.74 -6.88
CA ILE A 113 -2.42 9.68 -6.79
C ILE A 113 -3.83 10.28 -6.84
N VAL A 114 -4.09 11.35 -6.09
CA VAL A 114 -5.38 12.06 -6.06
C VAL A 114 -5.77 12.54 -7.45
N SER A 115 -4.84 13.16 -8.20
CA SER A 115 -5.10 13.65 -9.56
C SER A 115 -5.48 12.56 -10.57
N MET A 116 -5.09 11.31 -10.29
CA MET A 116 -5.37 10.16 -11.14
C MET A 116 -6.56 9.32 -10.65
N TYR A 117 -7.02 9.54 -9.42
CA TYR A 117 -8.06 8.73 -8.79
C TYR A 117 -9.41 8.83 -9.51
N TRP A 118 -10.10 7.69 -9.64
CA TRP A 118 -11.47 7.62 -10.15
C TRP A 118 -12.31 6.59 -9.37
N ASP A 119 -13.49 6.99 -8.88
CA ASP A 119 -14.46 6.06 -8.26
C ASP A 119 -15.30 5.40 -9.36
N ASP A 120 -14.89 4.19 -9.75
CA ASP A 120 -15.50 3.39 -10.81
C ASP A 120 -16.74 2.61 -10.39
N ILE A 121 -17.02 2.51 -9.09
CA ILE A 121 -18.22 1.81 -8.59
C ILE A 121 -19.41 2.76 -8.49
N ASN A 122 -19.19 4.01 -8.08
CA ASN A 122 -20.26 5.00 -7.91
C ASN A 122 -20.40 5.97 -9.10
N GLY A 123 -19.59 5.84 -10.15
CA GLY A 123 -19.68 6.64 -11.37
C GLY A 123 -19.43 8.14 -11.20
N SER A 124 -18.84 8.57 -10.08
CA SER A 124 -18.63 9.98 -9.73
C SER A 124 -17.14 10.33 -9.62
N ASN A 125 -16.74 11.46 -10.21
CA ASN A 125 -15.48 12.12 -9.87
C ASN A 125 -15.58 12.59 -8.41
N ALA A 126 -15.17 11.75 -7.45
CA ALA A 126 -15.35 11.99 -6.02
C ALA A 126 -14.43 13.07 -5.42
N ILE A 127 -13.79 13.91 -6.24
CA ILE A 127 -12.89 14.97 -5.77
C ILE A 127 -13.53 16.32 -6.09
N SER A 128 -13.88 17.07 -5.05
CA SER A 128 -14.44 18.42 -5.13
C SER A 128 -13.56 19.33 -6.00
N ALA A 129 -14.21 20.19 -6.81
CA ALA A 129 -13.57 21.12 -7.73
C ALA A 129 -12.64 22.14 -7.05
N GLU A 130 -12.67 22.26 -5.71
CA GLU A 130 -11.76 23.11 -4.93
C GLU A 130 -10.32 22.55 -4.81
N VAL A 131 -10.07 21.32 -5.27
CA VAL A 131 -8.76 20.65 -5.19
C VAL A 131 -8.12 20.50 -6.59
N ARG A 132 -8.59 21.26 -7.58
CA ARG A 132 -8.04 21.23 -8.96
C ARG A 132 -7.13 22.40 -9.26
#